data_AF-A0A4Y2WTW5-F1
#
_entry.id   AF-A0A4Y2WTW5-F1
#
_cell.length_a   1.000
_cell.length_b   1.000
_cell.length_c   1.000
_cell.angle_alpha   90.00
_cell.angle_beta   90.00
_cell.angle_gamma   90.00
#
_symmetry.space_group_name_H-M   'P 1'
#
loop_
_entity.id
_entity.type
_entity.pdbx_description
1 polymer ?
#
loop_
_entity_poly.entity_id
_entity_poly.type
_entity_poly.pdbx_seq_one_letter_code
_entity_poly.pdbx_strand_id
1 'polypeptide(L)'
;MDKQLNFRAHISQVKEKYNKAFRAQYSLICRNSSLNLNNKVLIYLAYLRPILTYASPIWAFTARSNLGSIQVLENNTLRMIANARWYHRNIDIRNALNLPSLPHFIQKLAKNFYGKLPDINNPELAKIPVYDHNDKQNPFSSLTVVMEDVEEAAERARLSANNDSAMGDIEPHTRPAVPGRTCEHRIEKVRLESEMSNPV
;
A
#
# COMPACT_ATOMS: atom_id res chain seq x y z
N MET A 1 -15.70 19.54 -21.14
CA MET A 1 -14.37 18.98 -20.80
C MET A 1 -13.79 19.78 -19.66
N ASP A 2 -13.10 19.13 -18.72
CA ASP A 2 -12.56 19.75 -17.50
C ASP A 2 -11.38 20.67 -17.87
N LYS A 3 -11.54 21.99 -17.75
CA LYS A 3 -10.59 22.99 -18.29
C LYS A 3 -9.19 22.94 -17.65
N GLN A 4 -9.10 22.37 -16.44
CA GLN A 4 -7.86 22.32 -15.66
C GLN A 4 -7.33 20.89 -15.50
N LEU A 5 -7.92 19.90 -16.18
CA LEU A 5 -7.52 18.49 -16.11
C LEU A 5 -7.36 17.98 -14.66
N ASN A 6 -8.20 18.45 -13.74
CA ASN A 6 -8.13 18.10 -12.32
C ASN A 6 -8.70 16.71 -12.03
N PHE A 7 -9.36 16.07 -13.01
CA PHE A 7 -10.01 14.75 -12.93
C PHE A 7 -10.98 14.60 -11.74
N ARG A 8 -11.44 15.69 -11.12
CA ARG A 8 -12.21 15.64 -9.86
C ARG A 8 -13.50 14.83 -10.02
N ALA A 9 -14.23 15.05 -11.11
CA ALA A 9 -15.45 14.31 -11.42
C ALA A 9 -15.16 12.82 -11.62
N HIS A 10 -14.08 12.48 -12.32
CA HIS A 10 -13.66 11.10 -12.54
C HIS A 10 -13.30 10.41 -11.21
N ILE A 11 -12.49 11.06 -10.37
CA ILE A 11 -12.11 10.51 -9.06
C ILE A 11 -13.35 10.31 -8.19
N SER A 12 -14.29 11.25 -8.16
CA SER A 12 -15.56 11.06 -7.45
C SER A 12 -16.33 9.82 -7.94
N GLN A 13 -16.41 9.61 -9.25
CA GLN A 13 -17.05 8.41 -9.81
C GLN A 13 -16.31 7.12 -9.44
N VAL A 14 -14.97 7.13 -9.46
CA VAL A 14 -14.14 5.98 -9.03
C VAL A 14 -14.43 5.64 -7.56
N LYS A 15 -14.48 6.66 -6.69
CA LYS A 15 -14.80 6.49 -5.26
C LYS A 15 -16.21 5.92 -5.05
N GLU A 16 -17.19 6.40 -5.82
CA GLU A 16 -18.55 5.89 -5.74
C GLU A 16 -18.64 4.42 -6.17
N LYS A 17 -18.04 4.08 -7.32
CA LYS A 17 -17.95 2.69 -7.81
C LYS A 17 -17.26 1.79 -6.79
N TYR A 18 -16.15 2.26 -6.22
CA TYR A 18 -15.43 1.55 -5.17
C TYR A 18 -16.31 1.30 -3.96
N ASN A 19 -17.00 2.32 -3.44
CA ASN A 19 -17.86 2.17 -2.27
C ASN A 19 -19.04 1.21 -2.54
N LYS A 20 -19.59 1.22 -3.76
CA LYS A 20 -20.65 0.29 -4.15
C LYS A 20 -20.12 -1.16 -4.17
N ALA A 21 -18.97 -1.38 -4.80
CA ALA A 21 -18.30 -2.69 -4.84
C ALA A 21 -17.90 -3.16 -3.43
N PHE A 22 -17.36 -2.27 -2.62
CA PHE A 22 -16.98 -2.52 -1.24
C PHE A 22 -18.19 -2.94 -0.39
N ARG A 23 -19.31 -2.22 -0.51
CA ARG A 23 -20.57 -2.55 0.18
C ARG A 23 -21.11 -3.92 -0.23
N ALA A 24 -21.02 -4.27 -1.50
CA ALA A 24 -21.45 -5.59 -1.98
C ALA A 24 -20.62 -6.73 -1.37
N GLN A 25 -19.33 -6.49 -1.10
CA GLN A 25 -18.41 -7.46 -0.49
C GLN A 25 -18.28 -7.30 1.03
N TYR A 26 -19.11 -6.45 1.65
CA TYR A 26 -18.93 -6.08 3.05
C TYR A 26 -19.02 -7.28 3.99
N SER A 27 -19.93 -8.22 3.74
CA SER A 27 -20.09 -9.44 4.55
C SER A 27 -18.83 -10.32 4.56
N LEU A 28 -18.03 -10.30 3.49
CA LEU A 28 -16.81 -11.10 3.37
C LEU A 28 -15.59 -10.38 3.95
N ILE A 29 -15.54 -9.05 3.81
CA ILE A 29 -14.39 -8.23 4.22
C ILE A 29 -14.50 -7.77 5.68
N CYS A 30 -15.70 -7.77 6.25
CA CYS A 30 -15.91 -7.25 7.59
C CYS A 30 -15.02 -7.95 8.64
N ARG A 31 -14.79 -7.23 9.73
CA ARG A 31 -13.96 -7.67 10.85
C ARG A 31 -14.37 -9.03 11.42
N ASN A 32 -15.68 -9.29 11.43
CA ASN A 32 -16.27 -10.48 12.04
C ASN A 32 -16.51 -11.62 11.03
N SER A 33 -16.09 -11.45 9.77
CA SER A 33 -16.23 -12.55 8.81
C SER A 33 -15.25 -13.67 9.15
N SER A 34 -15.73 -14.92 9.04
CA SER A 34 -14.96 -16.14 9.27
C SER A 34 -13.89 -16.42 8.21
N LEU A 35 -13.80 -15.57 7.18
CA LEU A 35 -12.85 -15.72 6.09
C LEU A 35 -11.41 -15.49 6.59
N ASN A 36 -10.47 -16.31 6.12
CA ASN A 36 -9.05 -16.12 6.43
C ASN A 36 -8.55 -14.74 5.94
N LEU A 37 -7.61 -14.14 6.67
CA LEU A 37 -6.97 -12.87 6.33
C LEU A 37 -6.45 -12.84 4.89
N ASN A 38 -5.77 -13.89 4.43
CA ASN A 38 -5.21 -13.98 3.08
C ASN A 38 -6.30 -13.92 2.00
N ASN A 39 -7.44 -14.56 2.24
CA ASN A 39 -8.58 -14.53 1.32
C ASN A 39 -9.23 -13.14 1.28
N LYS A 40 -9.31 -12.44 2.43
CA LYS A 40 -9.78 -11.04 2.47
C LYS A 40 -8.84 -10.12 1.68
N VAL A 41 -7.52 -10.29 1.84
CA VAL A 41 -6.51 -9.57 1.06
C VAL A 41 -6.65 -9.88 -0.42
N LEU A 42 -6.90 -11.14 -0.79
CA LEU A 42 -7.10 -11.55 -2.17
C LEU A 42 -8.32 -10.87 -2.80
N ILE A 43 -9.45 -10.79 -2.10
CA ILE A 43 -10.63 -10.04 -2.57
C ILE A 43 -10.26 -8.58 -2.84
N TYR A 44 -9.50 -7.96 -1.93
CA TYR A 44 -9.06 -6.59 -2.12
C TYR A 44 -8.16 -6.45 -3.36
N LEU A 45 -7.15 -7.30 -3.52
CA LEU A 45 -6.20 -7.27 -4.63
C LEU A 45 -6.86 -7.55 -5.99
N ALA A 46 -7.73 -8.55 -6.05
CA ALA A 46 -8.32 -9.03 -7.29
C ALA A 46 -9.52 -8.18 -7.76
N TYR A 47 -10.29 -7.61 -6.82
CA TYR A 47 -11.56 -6.96 -7.15
C TYR A 47 -11.57 -5.47 -6.85
N LEU A 48 -11.19 -5.07 -5.64
CA LEU A 48 -11.31 -3.68 -5.19
C LEU A 48 -10.18 -2.78 -5.70
N ARG A 49 -8.94 -3.26 -5.65
CA ARG A 49 -7.76 -2.50 -6.10
C ARG A 49 -7.85 -2.12 -7.58
N PRO A 50 -8.25 -3.01 -8.53
CA PRO A 50 -8.43 -2.62 -9.93
C PRO A 50 -9.41 -1.48 -10.15
N ILE A 51 -10.48 -1.40 -9.34
CA ILE A 51 -11.44 -0.29 -9.42
C ILE A 51 -10.75 1.05 -9.10
N LEU A 52 -9.86 1.05 -8.09
CA LEU A 52 -9.08 2.23 -7.74
C LEU A 52 -7.95 2.53 -8.73
N THR A 53 -7.39 1.53 -9.41
CA THR A 53 -6.14 1.70 -10.18
C THR A 53 -6.32 1.67 -11.69
N TYR A 54 -7.51 1.35 -12.21
CA TYR A 54 -7.78 1.15 -13.64
C TYR A 54 -7.26 2.29 -14.52
N ALA A 55 -7.62 3.54 -14.19
CA ALA A 55 -7.21 4.71 -14.98
C ALA A 55 -5.98 5.42 -14.40
N SER A 56 -5.30 4.81 -13.41
CA SER A 56 -4.27 5.49 -12.62
C SER A 56 -3.08 6.05 -13.40
N PRO A 57 -2.59 5.45 -14.51
CA PRO A 57 -1.56 6.09 -15.32
C PRO A 57 -1.98 7.44 -15.88
N ILE A 58 -3.26 7.60 -16.25
CA ILE A 58 -3.79 8.81 -16.90
C ILE A 58 -3.90 9.95 -15.88
N TRP A 59 -4.41 9.65 -14.69
CA TRP A 59 -4.52 10.64 -13.61
C TRP A 59 -3.33 10.60 -12.65
N ALA A 60 -2.20 10.01 -13.06
CA ALA A 60 -1.00 9.96 -12.24
C ALA A 60 -0.46 11.38 -11.92
N PHE A 61 -0.77 12.38 -12.75
CA PHE A 61 -0.38 13.77 -12.52
C PHE A 61 -1.43 14.61 -11.76
N THR A 62 -2.49 13.98 -11.24
CA THR A 62 -3.58 14.71 -10.55
C THR A 62 -3.17 15.36 -9.25
N ALA A 63 -3.81 16.49 -8.91
CA ALA A 63 -3.65 17.16 -7.62
C ALA A 63 -3.54 16.19 -6.41
N ARG A 64 -2.59 16.48 -5.50
CA ARG A 64 -2.29 15.66 -4.30
C ARG A 64 -3.53 15.35 -3.46
N SER A 65 -4.49 16.27 -3.39
CA SER A 65 -5.74 16.09 -2.65
C SER A 65 -6.59 14.93 -3.17
N ASN A 66 -6.65 14.77 -4.50
CA ASN A 66 -7.39 13.68 -5.13
C ASN A 66 -6.74 12.33 -4.81
N LEU A 67 -5.41 12.24 -4.94
CA LEU A 67 -4.64 11.04 -4.58
C LEU A 67 -4.79 10.68 -3.10
N GLY A 68 -4.69 11.68 -2.21
CA GLY A 68 -4.89 11.49 -0.78
C GLY A 68 -6.27 10.91 -0.48
N SER A 69 -7.32 11.36 -1.18
CA SER A 69 -8.67 10.84 -0.99
C SER A 69 -8.82 9.36 -1.38
N ILE A 70 -8.08 8.90 -2.39
CA ILE A 70 -8.06 7.48 -2.81
C ILE A 70 -7.24 6.65 -1.82
N GLN A 71 -6.10 7.16 -1.37
CA GLN A 71 -5.28 6.50 -0.34
C GLN A 71 -6.07 6.29 0.95
N VAL A 72 -6.91 7.26 1.35
CA VAL A 72 -7.79 7.11 2.52
C VAL A 72 -8.75 5.94 2.36
N LEU A 73 -9.34 5.74 1.17
CA LEU A 73 -10.23 4.58 0.92
C LEU A 73 -9.50 3.25 1.02
N GLU A 74 -8.30 3.16 0.44
CA GLU A 74 -7.44 1.98 0.60
C GLU A 74 -7.12 1.74 2.08
N ASN A 75 -6.60 2.76 2.79
CA ASN A 75 -6.22 2.65 4.20
C ASN A 75 -7.37 2.13 5.07
N ASN A 76 -8.58 2.66 4.87
CA ASN A 76 -9.76 2.22 5.60
C ASN A 76 -10.10 0.75 5.32
N THR A 77 -9.93 0.32 4.07
CA THR A 77 -10.20 -1.06 3.66
C THR A 77 -9.17 -2.02 4.25
N LEU A 78 -7.87 -1.69 4.16
CA LEU A 78 -6.80 -2.50 4.75
C LEU A 78 -6.92 -2.60 6.27
N ARG A 79 -7.30 -1.50 6.93
CA ARG A 79 -7.59 -1.48 8.37
C ARG A 79 -8.73 -2.43 8.75
N MET A 80 -9.75 -2.54 7.91
CA MET A 80 -10.88 -3.43 8.16
C MET A 80 -10.50 -4.89 7.94
N ILE A 81 -9.75 -5.19 6.88
CA ILE A 81 -9.20 -6.52 6.58
C ILE A 81 -8.31 -7.01 7.73
N ALA A 82 -7.36 -6.19 8.17
CA ALA A 82 -6.40 -6.52 9.23
C ALA A 82 -6.98 -6.42 10.64
N ASN A 83 -8.28 -6.09 10.81
CA ASN A 83 -8.88 -5.83 12.12
C ASN A 83 -8.07 -4.82 12.96
N ALA A 84 -7.51 -3.80 12.33
CA ALA A 84 -6.59 -2.88 12.97
C ALA A 84 -7.30 -1.81 13.81
N ARG A 85 -6.79 -1.55 15.01
CA ARG A 85 -7.23 -0.43 15.89
C ARG A 85 -6.68 0.93 15.44
N TRP A 86 -7.24 2.03 15.93
CA TRP A 86 -6.93 3.41 15.51
C TRP A 86 -5.44 3.79 15.66
N TYR A 87 -4.73 3.23 16.64
CA TYR A 87 -3.33 3.54 16.90
C TYR A 87 -2.33 2.76 16.02
N HIS A 88 -2.77 1.73 15.28
CA HIS A 88 -1.88 1.03 14.35
C HIS A 88 -1.52 1.96 13.19
N ARG A 89 -0.24 2.12 12.89
CA ARG A 89 0.20 2.96 11.77
C ARG A 89 -0.14 2.26 10.46
N ASN A 90 -0.54 3.04 9.45
CA ASN A 90 -0.92 2.48 8.15
C ASN A 90 0.25 1.78 7.43
N ILE A 91 1.49 2.15 7.76
CA ILE A 91 2.69 1.48 7.25
C ILE A 91 2.84 0.08 7.85
N ASP A 92 2.68 -0.07 9.17
CA ASP A 92 2.77 -1.36 9.86
C ASP A 92 1.70 -2.34 9.34
N ILE A 93 0.49 -1.84 9.09
CA ILE A 93 -0.61 -2.64 8.52
C ILE A 93 -0.26 -3.14 7.11
N ARG A 94 0.31 -2.29 6.26
CA ARG A 94 0.71 -2.69 4.91
C ARG A 94 1.83 -3.72 4.92
N ASN A 95 2.83 -3.51 5.79
CA ASN A 95 3.94 -4.43 5.96
C ASN A 95 3.45 -5.80 6.45
N ALA A 96 2.54 -5.82 7.44
CA ALA A 96 1.94 -7.07 7.92
C ALA A 96 1.13 -7.82 6.85
N LEU A 97 0.52 -7.11 5.90
CA LEU A 97 -0.21 -7.70 4.78
C LEU A 97 0.67 -7.96 3.53
N ASN A 98 1.96 -7.63 3.58
CA ASN A 98 2.90 -7.68 2.45
C ASN A 98 2.39 -6.92 1.21
N LEU A 99 1.81 -5.73 1.41
CA LEU A 99 1.25 -4.91 0.34
C LEU A 99 2.09 -3.66 0.04
N PRO A 100 2.41 -3.38 -1.24
CA PRO A 100 3.01 -2.11 -1.60
C PRO A 100 2.00 -0.96 -1.37
N SER A 101 2.52 0.24 -1.16
CA SER A 101 1.69 1.44 -1.08
C SER A 101 0.97 1.68 -2.41
N LEU A 102 -0.29 2.13 -2.37
CA LEU A 102 -1.03 2.49 -3.58
C LEU A 102 -0.28 3.49 -4.47
N PRO A 103 0.38 4.53 -3.93
CA PRO A 103 1.15 5.45 -4.75
C PRO A 103 2.30 4.77 -5.49
N HIS A 104 3.07 3.92 -4.80
CA HIS A 104 4.15 3.16 -5.42
C HIS A 104 3.61 2.24 -6.54
N PHE A 105 2.47 1.59 -6.29
CA PHE A 105 1.80 0.76 -7.30
C PHE A 105 1.34 1.58 -8.52
N ILE A 106 0.75 2.76 -8.31
CA ILE A 106 0.33 3.66 -9.40
C ILE A 106 1.54 4.14 -10.20
N GLN A 107 2.65 4.48 -9.54
CA GLN A 107 3.87 4.86 -10.23
C GLN A 107 4.42 3.72 -11.08
N LYS A 108 4.42 2.49 -10.57
CA LYS A 108 4.80 1.31 -11.35
C LYS A 108 3.91 1.14 -12.59
N LEU A 109 2.60 1.33 -12.44
CA LEU A 109 1.66 1.29 -13.56
C LEU A 109 1.93 2.41 -14.58
N ALA A 110 2.18 3.63 -14.11
CA ALA A 110 2.51 4.77 -14.96
C ALA A 110 3.81 4.52 -15.74
N LYS A 111 4.90 4.14 -15.06
CA LYS A 111 6.18 3.79 -15.71
C LYS A 111 5.99 2.72 -16.80
N ASN A 112 5.24 1.66 -16.50
CA ASN A 112 4.96 0.60 -17.47
C ASN A 112 4.09 1.06 -18.64
N PHE A 113 3.15 1.99 -18.41
CA PHE A 113 2.28 2.54 -19.44
C PHE A 113 3.06 3.46 -20.39
N TYR A 114 3.75 4.46 -19.83
CA TYR A 114 4.51 5.45 -20.60
C TYR A 114 5.75 4.86 -21.28
N GLY A 115 6.40 3.85 -20.67
CA GLY A 115 7.53 3.15 -21.27
C GLY A 115 7.18 2.36 -22.53
N LYS A 116 5.91 1.95 -22.69
CA LYS A 116 5.43 1.25 -23.89
C LYS A 116 4.95 2.18 -25.01
N LEU A 117 4.76 3.47 -24.72
CA LEU A 117 4.26 4.43 -25.72
C LEU A 117 5.18 4.58 -26.94
N PRO A 118 6.53 4.62 -26.80
CA PRO A 118 7.44 4.74 -27.94
C PRO A 118 7.36 3.57 -28.92
N ASP A 119 7.02 2.38 -28.45
CA ASP A 119 6.93 1.16 -29.26
C ASP A 119 5.66 1.11 -30.14
N ILE A 120 4.67 1.97 -29.84
CA ILE A 120 3.40 2.00 -30.54
C ILE A 120 3.52 2.92 -31.74
N ASN A 121 3.34 2.36 -32.95
CA ASN A 121 3.29 3.10 -34.21
C ASN A 121 2.00 3.95 -34.32
N ASN A 122 1.87 5.00 -33.50
CA ASN A 122 0.77 5.94 -33.56
C ASN A 122 1.27 7.39 -33.39
N PRO A 123 1.16 8.24 -34.43
CA PRO A 123 1.67 9.61 -34.40
C PRO A 123 0.97 10.51 -33.37
N GLU A 124 -0.24 10.19 -32.93
CA GLU A 124 -0.97 10.97 -31.91
C GLU A 124 -0.42 10.73 -30.50
N LEU A 125 0.15 9.55 -30.23
CA LEU A 125 0.72 9.23 -28.91
C LEU A 125 2.04 9.96 -28.66
N ALA A 126 2.77 10.32 -29.72
CA ALA A 126 3.98 11.13 -29.63
C ALA A 126 3.71 12.55 -29.07
N LYS A 127 2.46 13.02 -29.11
CA LYS A 127 2.05 14.34 -28.57
C LYS A 127 1.76 14.29 -27.07
N ILE A 128 1.67 13.12 -26.45
CA ILE A 128 1.37 12.98 -25.03
C ILE A 128 2.62 13.35 -24.23
N PRO A 129 2.52 14.23 -23.21
CA PRO A 129 3.64 14.56 -22.35
C PRO A 129 4.17 13.30 -21.65
N VAL A 130 5.50 13.14 -21.66
CA VAL A 130 6.19 12.01 -21.03
C VAL A 130 6.01 12.08 -19.50
N TYR A 131 5.76 10.92 -18.88
CA TYR A 131 5.75 10.80 -17.43
C TYR A 131 7.16 10.90 -16.85
N ASP A 132 7.48 12.06 -16.31
CA ASP A 132 8.66 12.25 -15.47
C ASP A 132 8.29 12.04 -13.99
N HIS A 133 8.93 11.04 -13.39
CA HIS A 133 8.77 10.67 -11.99
C HIS A 133 9.52 11.63 -11.05
N ASN A 134 10.49 12.38 -11.57
CA ASN A 134 11.29 13.36 -10.85
C ASN A 134 10.78 14.79 -10.99
N ASP A 135 9.70 14.99 -11.75
CA ASP A 135 9.08 16.31 -11.86
C ASP A 135 8.61 16.78 -10.47
N LYS A 136 9.07 17.95 -10.05
CA LYS A 136 8.68 18.57 -8.76
C LYS A 136 7.19 18.88 -8.71
N GLN A 137 6.53 19.01 -9.87
CA GLN A 137 5.08 19.16 -9.99
C GLN A 137 4.35 17.82 -9.90
N ASN A 138 5.04 16.68 -10.06
CA ASN A 138 4.45 15.36 -9.90
C ASN A 138 4.02 15.17 -8.45
N PRO A 139 2.72 14.99 -8.19
CA PRO A 139 2.20 14.87 -6.84
C PRO A 139 2.66 13.57 -6.15
N PHE A 140 3.20 12.63 -6.91
CA PHE A 140 3.87 11.44 -6.42
C PHE A 140 5.34 11.65 -6.07
N SER A 141 6.11 12.52 -6.75
CA SER A 141 7.57 12.61 -6.57
C SER A 141 7.99 12.87 -5.12
N SER A 142 7.32 13.82 -4.46
CA SER A 142 7.54 14.12 -3.04
C SER A 142 7.06 13.01 -2.10
N LEU A 143 6.12 12.17 -2.52
CA LEU A 143 5.66 11.01 -1.74
C LEU A 143 6.59 9.80 -1.95
N THR A 144 7.17 9.66 -3.16
CA THR A 144 8.14 8.62 -3.46
C THR A 144 9.44 8.85 -2.73
N VAL A 145 10.00 10.07 -2.74
CA VAL A 145 11.24 10.37 -2.01
C VAL A 145 11.09 10.00 -0.54
N VAL A 146 9.99 10.42 0.10
CA VAL A 146 9.73 10.10 1.52
C VAL A 146 9.49 8.59 1.76
N MET A 147 8.96 7.85 0.77
CA MET A 147 8.74 6.40 0.92
C MET A 147 9.96 5.56 0.53
N GLU A 148 10.76 5.99 -0.44
CA GLU A 148 12.06 5.42 -0.80
C GLU A 148 13.03 5.60 0.37
N ASP A 149 13.06 6.78 1.01
CA ASP A 149 13.86 7.00 2.23
C ASP A 149 13.45 6.08 3.39
N VAL A 150 12.14 5.80 3.54
CA VAL A 150 11.62 4.93 4.61
C VAL A 150 11.82 3.45 4.29
N GLU A 151 11.67 3.05 3.03
CA GLU A 151 11.89 1.67 2.58
C GLU A 151 13.39 1.33 2.59
N GLU A 152 14.25 2.26 2.17
CA GLU A 152 15.70 2.15 2.26
C GLU A 152 16.19 2.21 3.72
N ALA A 153 15.56 3.02 4.59
CA ALA A 153 15.82 2.96 6.04
C ALA A 153 15.37 1.64 6.67
N ALA A 154 14.23 1.08 6.22
CA ALA A 154 13.75 -0.23 6.67
C ALA A 154 14.65 -1.36 6.15
N GLU A 155 15.16 -1.26 4.92
CA GLU A 155 16.10 -2.22 4.33
C GLU A 155 17.48 -2.14 4.99
N ARG A 156 17.98 -0.94 5.28
CA ARG A 156 19.17 -0.72 6.13
C ARG A 156 18.99 -1.33 7.52
N ALA A 157 17.83 -1.16 8.15
CA ALA A 157 17.54 -1.75 9.46
C ALA A 157 17.46 -3.29 9.43
N ARG A 158 16.95 -3.88 8.34
CA ARG A 158 16.96 -5.34 8.12
C ARG A 158 18.37 -5.87 7.91
N LEU A 159 19.22 -5.15 7.17
CA LEU A 159 20.61 -5.51 6.92
C LEU A 159 21.49 -5.35 8.17
N SER A 160 21.25 -4.33 9.02
CA SER A 160 21.97 -4.16 10.28
C SER A 160 21.67 -5.27 11.29
N ALA A 161 20.40 -5.72 11.38
CA ALA A 161 19.99 -6.79 12.28
C ALA A 161 20.64 -8.15 11.96
N ASN A 162 21.06 -8.37 10.71
CA ASN A 162 21.74 -9.60 10.28
C ASN A 162 23.26 -9.59 10.55
N ASN A 163 23.86 -8.42 10.78
CA ASN A 163 25.32 -8.29 10.96
C ASN A 163 25.74 -8.28 12.43
N ASP A 164 24.82 -8.16 13.38
CA ASP A 164 25.10 -8.20 14.82
C ASP A 164 25.26 -9.63 15.39
N SER A 165 25.18 -10.67 14.55
CA SER A 165 25.34 -12.07 14.97
C SER A 165 26.80 -12.57 14.97
N ALA A 166 27.78 -11.67 14.79
CA ALA A 166 29.19 -12.00 14.79
C ALA A 166 29.99 -11.11 15.77
N MET A 167 29.74 -11.24 17.08
CA MET A 167 30.76 -10.90 18.07
C MET A 167 30.65 -11.79 19.31
N GLY A 168 31.82 -12.21 19.79
CA GLY A 168 32.04 -13.34 20.69
C GLY A 168 31.47 -13.23 22.10
N ASP A 169 31.40 -14.39 22.72
CA ASP A 169 31.03 -14.67 24.12
C ASP A 169 31.83 -13.81 25.11
N ILE A 170 31.14 -12.88 25.79
CA ILE A 170 31.53 -12.37 27.10
C ILE A 170 30.24 -12.20 27.92
N GLU A 171 30.04 -13.06 28.92
CA GLU A 171 29.00 -12.88 29.94
C GLU A 171 29.24 -11.59 30.74
N PRO A 172 28.16 -10.85 31.06
CA PRO A 172 28.07 -10.33 32.42
C PRO A 172 26.72 -10.55 33.09
N HIS A 173 26.83 -10.76 34.40
CA HIS A 173 25.82 -11.11 35.38
C HIS A 173 24.55 -10.22 35.39
N THR A 174 23.42 -10.92 35.25
CA THR A 174 22.13 -10.79 35.96
C THR A 174 21.47 -9.40 36.12
N ARG A 175 20.46 -9.14 35.28
CA ARG A 175 19.08 -8.80 35.70
C ARG A 175 18.07 -9.42 34.72
N PRO A 176 16.99 -10.07 35.17
CA PRO A 176 16.00 -10.63 34.25
C PRO A 176 15.16 -9.52 33.62
N ALA A 177 15.22 -9.40 32.30
CA ALA A 177 14.34 -8.54 31.52
C ALA A 177 12.91 -9.12 31.52
N VAL A 178 11.95 -8.30 31.95
CA VAL A 178 10.52 -8.61 31.93
C VAL A 178 10.07 -8.81 30.47
N PRO A 179 9.47 -9.96 30.11
CA PRO A 179 9.11 -10.22 28.73
C PRO A 179 7.84 -9.44 28.35
N GLY A 180 7.93 -8.71 27.24
CA GLY A 180 6.78 -8.21 26.52
C GLY A 180 6.57 -6.71 26.62
N ARG A 181 7.12 -5.95 25.65
CA ARG A 181 6.61 -4.60 25.33
C ARG A 181 7.09 -4.01 24.00
N THR A 182 7.26 -4.81 22.96
CA THR A 182 7.43 -4.30 21.59
C THR A 182 6.21 -4.61 20.74
N CYS A 183 5.77 -3.62 19.95
CA CYS A 183 4.63 -3.69 19.03
C CYS A 183 4.73 -4.87 18.04
N GLU A 184 5.95 -5.26 17.68
CA GLU A 184 6.25 -6.43 16.85
C GLU A 184 5.70 -7.72 17.44
N HIS A 185 5.79 -7.90 18.76
CA HIS A 185 5.28 -9.10 19.45
C HIS A 185 3.75 -9.25 19.37
N ARG A 186 3.00 -8.14 19.20
CA ARG A 186 1.53 -8.19 19.06
C ARG A 186 1.09 -8.45 17.62
N ILE A 187 1.88 -8.03 16.63
CA ILE A 187 1.61 -8.33 15.23
C ILE A 187 1.94 -9.80 14.95
N GLU A 188 3.05 -10.30 15.48
CA GLU A 188 3.42 -11.71 15.37
C GLU A 188 2.41 -12.61 16.10
N LYS A 189 1.89 -12.18 17.25
CA LYS A 189 0.80 -12.89 17.95
C LYS A 189 -0.47 -13.02 17.10
N VAL A 190 -0.87 -11.96 16.38
CA VAL A 190 -2.02 -11.99 15.46
C VAL A 190 -1.75 -12.91 14.26
N ARG A 191 -0.52 -12.93 13.75
CA ARG A 191 -0.07 -13.84 12.68
C ARG A 191 -0.12 -15.30 13.14
N LEU A 192 0.45 -15.62 14.30
CA LEU A 192 0.47 -16.97 14.88
C LEU A 192 -0.93 -17.48 15.27
N GLU A 193 -1.78 -16.62 15.84
CA GLU A 193 -3.18 -16.98 16.17
C GLU A 193 -4.01 -17.28 14.91
N SER A 194 -3.66 -16.70 13.75
CA SER A 194 -4.31 -17.01 12.47
C SER A 194 -3.83 -18.32 11.83
N GLU A 195 -2.60 -18.75 12.13
CA GLU A 195 -2.02 -20.01 11.64
C GLU A 195 -2.50 -21.21 12.47
N MET A 196 -2.78 -21.03 13.77
CA MET A 196 -3.28 -22.09 14.66
C MET A 196 -4.78 -22.43 14.49
N SER A 197 -5.55 -21.66 13.70
CA SER A 197 -6.99 -21.88 13.50
C SER A 197 -7.35 -22.76 12.28
N ASN A 198 -6.37 -23.40 11.63
CA ASN A 198 -6.61 -24.41 10.59
C ASN A 198 -6.19 -25.80 11.11
N PRO A 199 -7.12 -26.68 11.55
CA PRO A 199 -6.79 -28.10 11.59
C PRO A 199 -6.79 -28.64 10.16
N VAL A 200 -5.80 -29.49 9.89
CA VAL A 200 -5.66 -30.32 8.66
C VAL A 200 -6.90 -31.17 8.43
#